data_AF-A0A7X6PYU4-F1
#
_entry.id   AF-A0A7X6PYU4-F1
#
_cell.length_a   1.000
_cell.length_b   1.000
_cell.length_c   1.000
_cell.angle_alpha   90.00
_cell.angle_beta   90.00
_cell.angle_gamma   90.00
#
_symmetry.space_group_name_H-M   'P 1'
#
loop_
_entity.id
_entity.type
_entity.pdbx_description
1 polymer ?
#
loop_
_entity_poly.entity_id
_entity_poly.type
_entity_poly.pdbx_seq_one_letter_code
_entity_poly.pdbx_strand_id
1 'polypeptide(L)'
;MYEQKKRFIVNSLYILIIVALIYFVAFYALKYIMPFLVAFVLSAIFQPLIRLMHKGLRLPTKWSAVIIIFIFFSVVFALIGLGGFGIFQFLKNFFNELPKLYFSTIVPFLEAQSNKLSELASNMDPVIVNALKDYLNNLIGSTSDIINTV
;
A
#
# COMPACT_ATOMS: atom_id res chain seq x y z
N MET A 1 28.46 -52.94 18.32
CA MET A 1 28.72 -51.51 18.03
C MET A 1 27.67 -50.87 17.11
N TYR A 2 27.02 -51.62 16.19
CA TYR A 2 25.97 -51.10 15.29
C TYR A 2 24.65 -50.70 15.99
N GLU A 3 24.22 -51.45 17.00
CA GLU A 3 22.95 -51.24 17.71
C GLU A 3 22.87 -49.91 18.49
N GLN A 4 24.01 -49.42 19.01
CA GLN A 4 24.04 -48.16 19.76
C GLN A 4 23.91 -46.92 18.85
N LYS A 5 24.47 -46.98 17.63
CA LYS A 5 24.34 -45.90 16.64
C LYS A 5 22.90 -45.76 16.12
N LYS A 6 22.19 -46.87 15.89
CA LYS A 6 20.76 -46.86 15.50
C LYS A 6 19.88 -46.21 16.57
N ARG A 7 20.08 -46.55 17.85
CA ARG A 7 19.31 -45.94 18.95
C ARG A 7 19.54 -44.45 19.09
N PHE A 8 20.77 -43.98 18.89
CA PHE A 8 21.08 -42.54 18.92
C PHE A 8 20.38 -41.78 17.78
N ILE A 9 20.41 -42.35 16.57
CA ILE A 9 19.74 -41.77 15.39
C ILE A 9 18.22 -41.71 15.61
N VAL A 10 17.61 -42.80 16.10
CA VAL A 10 16.16 -42.85 16.35
C VAL A 10 15.74 -41.89 17.45
N ASN A 11 16.50 -41.81 18.56
CA ASN A 11 16.15 -40.93 19.67
C ASN A 11 16.32 -39.44 19.31
N SER A 12 17.36 -39.11 18.54
CA SER A 12 17.57 -37.76 18.02
C SER A 12 16.48 -37.37 17.02
N LEU A 13 16.09 -38.28 16.12
CA LEU A 13 14.99 -38.07 15.18
C LEU A 13 13.65 -37.88 15.91
N TYR A 14 13.40 -38.66 16.97
CA TYR A 14 12.20 -38.55 17.80
C TYR A 14 12.10 -37.18 18.48
N ILE A 15 13.19 -36.71 19.09
CA ILE A 15 13.26 -35.36 19.69
C ILE A 15 13.06 -34.29 18.61
N LEU A 16 13.68 -34.45 17.44
CA LEU A 16 13.56 -33.50 16.34
C LEU A 16 12.11 -33.41 15.83
N ILE A 17 11.40 -34.53 15.72
CA ILE A 17 9.98 -34.56 15.33
C ILE A 17 9.11 -33.87 16.40
N ILE A 18 9.35 -34.11 17.69
CA ILE A 18 8.61 -33.45 18.77
C ILE A 18 8.83 -31.95 18.76
N VAL A 19 10.08 -31.50 18.63
CA VAL A 19 10.42 -30.08 18.58
C VAL A 19 9.80 -29.42 17.33
N ALA A 20 9.85 -30.09 16.18
CA ALA A 20 9.21 -29.61 14.96
C ALA A 20 7.69 -29.47 15.11
N LEU A 21 7.05 -30.44 15.78
CA LEU A 21 5.60 -30.41 16.03
C LEU A 21 5.21 -29.30 17.02
N ILE A 22 5.98 -29.12 18.09
CA ILE A 22 5.78 -28.00 19.04
C ILE A 22 5.98 -26.66 18.33
N TYR A 23 7.02 -26.51 17.52
CA TYR A 23 7.28 -25.28 16.76
C TYR A 23 6.13 -24.98 15.80
N PHE A 24 5.65 -25.99 15.06
CA PHE A 24 4.54 -25.82 14.13
C PHE A 24 3.25 -25.41 14.85
N VAL A 25 2.89 -26.10 15.94
CA VAL A 25 1.71 -25.75 16.74
C VAL A 25 1.84 -24.36 17.34
N ALA A 26 3.00 -24.00 17.90
CA ALA A 26 3.23 -22.68 18.48
C ALA A 26 3.11 -21.58 17.43
N PHE A 27 3.74 -21.74 16.27
CA PHE A 27 3.75 -20.71 15.22
C PHE A 27 2.37 -20.57 14.55
N TYR A 28 1.69 -21.69 14.31
CA TYR A 28 0.34 -21.69 13.75
C TYR A 28 -0.66 -21.14 14.77
N ALA A 29 -0.62 -21.59 16.03
CA ALA A 29 -1.45 -21.05 17.10
C ALA A 29 -1.19 -19.55 17.30
N LEU A 30 0.06 -19.08 17.23
CA LEU A 30 0.36 -17.64 17.30
C LEU A 30 -0.35 -16.85 16.20
N LYS A 31 -0.43 -17.37 14.97
CA LYS A 31 -1.15 -16.72 13.87
C LYS A 31 -2.66 -16.63 14.13
N TYR A 32 -3.25 -17.63 14.80
CA TYR A 32 -4.67 -17.60 15.19
C TYR A 32 -4.92 -16.80 16.47
N ILE A 33 -3.95 -16.72 17.38
CA ILE A 33 -4.01 -15.95 18.63
C ILE A 33 -3.63 -14.48 18.41
N MET A 34 -2.94 -14.14 17.30
CA MET A 34 -2.64 -12.77 16.87
C MET A 34 -3.81 -11.78 17.02
N PRO A 35 -5.04 -12.04 16.51
CA PRO A 35 -6.19 -11.14 16.73
C PRO A 35 -6.51 -10.92 18.22
N PHE A 36 -6.32 -11.93 19.06
CA PHE A 36 -6.49 -11.81 20.51
C PHE A 36 -5.36 -11.01 21.16
N LEU A 37 -4.11 -11.22 20.74
CA LEU A 37 -2.96 -10.43 21.18
C LEU A 37 -3.13 -8.94 20.85
N VAL A 38 -3.62 -8.62 19.65
CA VAL A 38 -3.93 -7.24 19.26
C VAL A 38 -5.01 -6.64 20.16
N ALA A 39 -6.10 -7.37 20.41
CA ALA A 39 -7.15 -6.92 21.33
C ALA A 39 -6.63 -6.77 22.77
N PHE A 40 -5.73 -7.64 23.22
CA PHE A 40 -5.11 -7.58 24.54
C PHE A 40 -4.22 -6.34 24.68
N VAL A 41 -3.37 -6.04 23.69
CA VAL A 41 -2.53 -4.83 23.67
C VAL A 41 -3.41 -3.58 23.64
N LEU A 42 -4.44 -3.55 22.80
CA LEU A 42 -5.40 -2.44 22.76
C LEU A 42 -6.07 -2.24 24.11
N SER A 43 -6.55 -3.32 24.75
CA SER A 43 -7.14 -3.26 26.09
C SER A 43 -6.13 -2.79 27.14
N ALA A 44 -4.87 -3.23 27.06
CA ALA A 44 -3.81 -2.83 27.98
C ALA A 44 -3.49 -1.33 27.88
N ILE A 45 -3.64 -0.72 26.70
CA ILE A 45 -3.51 0.73 26.50
C ILE A 45 -4.78 1.48 26.91
N PHE A 46 -5.96 0.94 26.61
CA PHE A 46 -7.24 1.59 26.95
C PHE A 46 -7.54 1.56 28.45
N GLN A 47 -7.28 0.47 29.15
CA GLN A 47 -7.58 0.36 30.58
C GLN A 47 -6.94 1.44 31.48
N PRO A 48 -5.65 1.80 31.35
CA PRO A 48 -5.08 2.90 32.12
C PRO A 48 -5.71 4.24 31.73
N LEU A 49 -6.00 4.45 30.44
CA LEU A 49 -6.70 5.65 29.94
C LEU A 49 -8.11 5.79 30.53
N ILE A 50 -8.86 4.68 30.57
CA ILE A 50 -10.21 4.60 31.17
C ILE A 50 -10.15 4.86 32.68
N ARG A 51 -9.16 4.30 33.38
CA ARG A 51 -8.98 4.50 34.83
C ARG A 51 -8.59 5.93 35.18
N LEU A 52 -7.76 6.58 34.36
CA LEU A 52 -7.43 8.01 34.51
C LEU A 52 -8.68 8.89 34.37
N MET A 53 -9.52 8.62 33.36
CA MET A 53 -10.79 9.35 33.19
C MET A 53 -11.80 9.06 34.30
N HIS A 54 -11.87 7.83 34.83
CA HIS A 54 -12.74 7.52 35.97
C HIS A 54 -12.33 8.29 37.24
N LYS A 55 -11.02 8.43 37.51
CA LYS A 55 -10.53 9.25 38.64
C LYS A 55 -10.85 10.74 38.48
N GLY A 56 -10.81 11.27 37.26
CA GLY A 56 -11.09 12.69 36.97
C GLY A 56 -12.57 13.04 36.88
N LEU A 57 -13.40 12.19 36.26
CA LEU A 57 -14.80 12.49 35.91
C LEU A 57 -15.86 11.80 36.79
N ARG A 58 -15.47 10.88 37.70
CA ARG A 58 -16.41 10.11 38.57
C ARG A 58 -17.57 9.43 37.82
N LEU A 59 -17.38 9.09 36.55
CA LEU A 59 -18.39 8.41 35.74
C LEU A 59 -18.37 6.90 36.00
N PRO A 60 -19.54 6.23 36.07
CA PRO A 60 -19.62 4.78 36.17
C PRO A 60 -18.84 4.10 35.03
N THR A 61 -18.05 3.07 35.37
CA THR A 61 -17.08 2.38 34.51
C THR A 61 -17.61 1.94 33.14
N LYS A 62 -18.90 1.58 33.05
CA LYS A 62 -19.53 1.19 31.77
C LYS A 62 -19.62 2.34 30.77
N TRP A 63 -19.98 3.54 31.22
CA TRP A 63 -20.12 4.71 30.35
C TRP A 63 -18.76 5.32 30.00
N SER A 64 -17.80 5.32 30.93
CA SER A 64 -16.42 5.72 30.64
C SER A 64 -15.80 4.88 29.53
N ALA A 65 -16.01 3.56 29.51
CA ALA A 65 -15.45 2.70 28.46
C ALA A 65 -15.97 3.08 27.07
N VAL A 66 -17.28 3.32 26.93
CA VAL A 66 -17.91 3.75 25.67
C VAL A 66 -17.36 5.10 25.22
N ILE A 67 -17.23 6.06 26.15
CA ILE A 67 -16.69 7.39 25.85
C ILE A 67 -15.23 7.32 25.39
N ILE A 68 -14.37 6.53 26.05
CA ILE A 68 -12.98 6.33 25.62
C ILE A 68 -12.92 5.78 24.20
N ILE A 69 -13.74 4.75 23.90
CA ILE A 69 -13.74 4.12 22.59
C ILE A 69 -14.17 5.14 21.54
N PHE A 70 -15.22 5.91 21.81
CA PHE A 70 -15.71 6.95 20.90
C PHE A 70 -14.65 8.05 20.67
N ILE A 71 -13.99 8.54 21.72
CA ILE A 71 -12.91 9.52 21.62
C ILE A 71 -11.73 8.95 20.83
N PHE A 72 -11.32 7.71 21.09
CA PHE A 72 -10.23 7.07 20.36
C PHE A 72 -10.54 6.97 18.86
N PHE A 73 -11.72 6.47 18.50
CA PHE A 73 -12.12 6.41 17.10
C PHE A 73 -12.25 7.80 16.48
N SER A 74 -12.74 8.80 17.21
CA SER A 74 -12.80 10.18 16.73
C SER A 74 -11.40 10.76 16.49
N VAL A 75 -10.42 10.48 17.34
CA VAL A 75 -9.02 10.90 17.14
C VAL A 75 -8.41 10.17 15.95
N VAL A 76 -8.66 8.87 15.78
CA VAL A 76 -8.19 8.10 14.61
C VAL A 76 -8.79 8.66 13.32
N PHE A 77 -10.11 8.89 13.28
CA PHE A 77 -10.78 9.51 12.13
C PHE A 77 -10.26 10.93 11.87
N ALA A 78 -10.00 11.72 12.92
CA ALA A 78 -9.42 13.05 12.77
C ALA A 78 -7.99 12.99 12.22
N LEU A 79 -7.15 12.06 12.69
CA LEU A 79 -5.79 11.86 12.18
C LEU A 79 -5.79 11.40 10.72
N ILE A 80 -6.69 10.46 10.37
CA ILE A 80 -6.88 10.02 8.98
C ILE A 80 -7.42 11.16 8.12
N GLY A 81 -8.35 11.96 8.62
CA GLY A 81 -8.90 13.11 7.91
C GLY A 81 -7.87 14.21 7.69
N LEU A 82 -7.12 14.58 8.73
CA LEU A 82 -6.07 15.62 8.67
C LEU A 82 -4.88 15.17 7.82
N GLY A 83 -4.41 13.94 8.00
CA GLY A 83 -3.32 13.37 7.20
C GLY A 83 -3.76 13.08 5.77
N GLY A 84 -4.98 12.58 5.60
CA GLY A 84 -5.59 12.29 4.30
C GLY A 84 -5.90 13.54 3.50
N PHE A 85 -6.22 14.67 4.14
CA PHE A 85 -6.46 15.94 3.44
C PHE A 85 -5.21 16.44 2.71
N GLY A 86 -4.03 16.34 3.32
CA GLY A 86 -2.77 16.71 2.67
C GLY A 86 -2.48 15.82 1.45
N ILE A 87 -2.67 14.51 1.58
CA ILE A 87 -2.51 13.54 0.50
C ILE A 87 -3.52 13.82 -0.62
N PHE A 88 -4.79 14.07 -0.28
CA PHE A 88 -5.85 14.38 -1.23
C PHE A 88 -5.56 15.66 -2.03
N GLN A 89 -5.06 16.72 -1.36
CA GLN A 89 -4.64 17.95 -2.03
C GLN A 89 -3.44 17.73 -2.95
N PHE A 90 -2.46 16.93 -2.52
CA PHE A 90 -1.32 16.57 -3.36
C PHE A 90 -1.76 15.80 -4.61
N LEU A 91 -2.60 14.76 -4.46
CA LEU A 91 -3.14 14.01 -5.59
C LEU A 91 -3.94 14.93 -6.52
N LYS A 92 -4.83 15.78 -5.97
CA LYS A 92 -5.62 16.72 -6.76
C LYS A 92 -4.75 17.67 -7.56
N ASN A 93 -3.71 18.25 -6.95
CA ASN A 93 -2.79 19.15 -7.63
C ASN A 93 -1.99 18.41 -8.70
N PHE A 94 -1.51 17.19 -8.40
CA PHE A 94 -0.81 16.34 -9.35
C PHE A 94 -1.68 16.04 -10.57
N PHE A 95 -2.92 15.60 -10.38
CA PHE A 95 -3.86 15.33 -11.48
C PHE A 95 -4.23 16.60 -12.27
N ASN A 96 -4.28 17.78 -11.64
CA ASN A 96 -4.51 19.04 -12.35
C ASN A 96 -3.30 19.54 -13.16
N GLU A 97 -2.07 19.24 -12.70
CA GLU A 97 -0.83 19.66 -13.36
C GLU A 97 -0.38 18.68 -14.44
N LEU A 98 -0.78 17.41 -14.35
CA LEU A 98 -0.40 16.35 -15.27
C LEU A 98 -0.84 16.61 -16.71
N PRO A 99 -2.08 17.08 -16.99
CA PRO A 99 -2.48 17.52 -18.33
C PRO A 99 -1.61 18.67 -18.83
N LYS A 100 -1.35 19.68 -17.99
CA LYS A 100 -0.52 20.82 -18.37
C LYS A 100 0.87 20.38 -18.80
N LEU A 101 1.53 19.53 -18.02
CA LEU A 101 2.86 19.01 -18.32
C LEU A 101 2.86 18.18 -19.62
N TYR A 102 1.82 17.37 -19.84
CA TYR A 102 1.68 16.57 -21.05
C TYR A 102 1.54 17.46 -22.30
N PHE A 103 0.62 18.42 -22.29
CA PHE A 103 0.37 19.31 -23.44
C PHE A 103 1.46 20.37 -23.67
N SER A 104 2.11 20.86 -22.61
CA SER A 104 3.12 21.92 -22.75
C SER A 104 4.50 21.39 -23.10
N THR A 105 4.79 20.14 -22.77
CA THR A 105 6.17 19.62 -22.78
C THR A 105 6.29 18.31 -23.56
N ILE A 106 5.41 17.34 -23.29
CA ILE A 106 5.51 16.00 -23.91
C ILE A 106 5.05 16.04 -25.37
N VAL A 107 3.86 16.57 -25.64
CA VAL A 107 3.32 16.65 -27.01
C VAL A 107 4.25 17.44 -27.94
N PRO A 108 4.70 18.66 -27.60
CA PRO A 108 5.58 19.44 -28.47
C PRO A 108 6.95 18.78 -28.69
N PHE A 109 7.47 18.08 -27.68
CA PHE A 109 8.69 17.30 -27.83
C PHE A 109 8.53 16.16 -28.83
N LEU A 110 7.44 15.39 -28.73
CA LEU A 110 7.15 14.29 -29.66
C LEU A 110 6.94 14.80 -31.09
N GLU A 111 6.23 15.91 -31.26
CA GLU A 111 6.05 16.58 -32.55
C GLU A 111 7.39 17.06 -33.14
N ALA A 112 8.25 17.68 -32.31
CA ALA A 112 9.57 18.11 -32.74
C ALA A 112 10.46 16.94 -33.20
N GLN A 113 10.39 15.78 -32.51
CA GLN A 113 11.13 14.60 -32.95
C GLN A 113 10.52 13.97 -34.21
N SER A 114 9.20 13.93 -34.32
CA SER A 114 8.49 13.47 -35.52
C SER A 114 8.90 14.29 -36.76
N ASN A 115 9.00 15.61 -36.61
CA ASN A 115 9.43 16.51 -37.68
C ASN A 115 10.89 16.25 -38.10
N LYS A 116 11.80 16.04 -37.14
CA LYS A 116 13.20 15.70 -37.43
C LYS A 116 13.35 14.34 -38.11
N LEU A 117 12.60 13.34 -37.66
CA LEU A 117 12.54 12.02 -38.30
C LEU A 117 12.03 12.12 -39.74
N SER A 118 11.03 12.95 -39.97
CA SER A 118 10.47 13.20 -41.30
C SER A 118 11.45 13.91 -42.24
N GLU A 119 12.26 14.82 -41.70
CA GLU A 119 13.32 15.51 -42.44
C GLU A 119 14.48 14.56 -42.78
N LEU A 120 14.90 13.69 -41.86
CA LEU A 120 15.90 12.65 -42.13
C LEU A 120 15.40 11.59 -43.13
N ALA A 121 14.12 11.25 -43.06
CA ALA A 121 13.45 10.34 -43.97
C ALA A 121 12.96 11.01 -45.26
N SER A 122 13.25 12.29 -45.49
CA SER A 122 12.84 13.02 -46.71
C SER A 122 13.42 12.44 -48.00
N ASN A 123 14.51 11.67 -47.90
CA ASN A 123 15.10 10.91 -49.00
C ASN A 123 14.46 9.51 -49.20
N MET A 124 13.50 9.14 -48.36
CA MET A 124 12.75 7.88 -48.47
C MET A 124 11.41 8.11 -49.20
N ASP A 125 10.72 7.03 -49.53
CA ASP A 125 9.40 7.08 -50.16
C ASP A 125 8.41 7.87 -49.28
N PRO A 126 7.74 8.92 -49.81
CA PRO A 126 6.75 9.71 -49.07
C PRO A 126 5.60 8.88 -48.49
N VAL A 127 5.29 7.70 -49.03
CA VAL A 127 4.29 6.77 -48.47
C VAL A 127 4.68 6.32 -47.06
N ILE A 128 5.96 6.01 -46.83
CA ILE A 128 6.47 5.52 -45.54
C ILE A 128 6.50 6.65 -44.51
N VAL A 129 6.90 7.85 -44.93
CA VAL A 129 6.94 9.04 -44.05
C VAL A 129 5.54 9.41 -43.56
N ASN A 130 4.54 9.39 -44.46
CA ASN A 130 3.17 9.73 -44.09
C ASN A 130 2.54 8.67 -43.18
N ALA A 131 2.73 7.38 -43.47
CA ALA A 131 2.24 6.30 -42.59
C ALA A 131 2.80 6.40 -41.16
N LEU A 132 4.08 6.78 -41.03
CA LEU A 132 4.74 6.94 -39.74
C LEU A 132 4.22 8.18 -38.98
N LYS A 133 3.99 9.30 -39.68
CA LYS A 133 3.34 10.49 -39.10
C LYS A 133 1.92 10.19 -38.63
N ASP A 134 1.12 9.50 -39.44
CA ASP A 134 -0.26 9.16 -39.10
C ASP A 134 -0.33 8.25 -37.88
N TYR A 135 0.58 7.28 -37.77
CA TYR A 135 0.67 6.42 -36.59
C TYR A 135 1.04 7.23 -35.33
N LEU A 136 2.03 8.12 -35.41
CA LEU A 136 2.43 8.97 -34.28
C LEU A 136 1.31 9.94 -33.86
N ASN A 137 0.61 10.54 -34.83
CA ASN A 137 -0.52 11.44 -34.56
C ASN A 137 -1.69 10.70 -33.88
N ASN A 138 -1.98 9.47 -34.29
CA ASN A 138 -3.01 8.65 -33.64
C ASN A 138 -2.60 8.25 -32.21
N LEU A 139 -1.32 7.95 -31.97
CA LEU A 139 -0.82 7.67 -30.62
C LEU A 139 -0.89 8.90 -29.70
N ILE A 140 -0.51 10.07 -30.20
CA ILE A 140 -0.62 11.32 -29.45
C ILE A 140 -2.10 11.66 -29.16
N GLY A 141 -2.99 11.49 -30.14
CA GLY A 141 -4.43 11.71 -29.97
C GLY A 141 -5.04 10.79 -28.90
N SER A 142 -4.80 9.48 -28.99
CA SER A 142 -5.33 8.52 -27.99
C SER A 142 -4.78 8.74 -26.57
N THR A 143 -3.52 9.16 -26.44
CA THR A 143 -2.93 9.47 -25.13
C THR A 143 -3.41 10.82 -24.59
N SER A 144 -3.66 11.80 -25.45
CA SER A 144 -4.35 13.05 -25.09
C SER A 144 -5.75 12.81 -24.55
N ASP A 145 -6.52 11.91 -25.17
CA ASP A 145 -7.90 11.62 -24.73
C ASP A 145 -7.93 10.99 -23.33
N ILE A 146 -6.97 10.11 -23.02
CA ILE A 146 -6.82 9.51 -21.69
C ILE A 146 -6.46 10.60 -20.66
N ILE A 147 -5.50 11.47 -20.97
CA ILE A 147 -5.04 12.54 -20.07
C ILE A 147 -6.15 13.58 -19.80
N ASN A 148 -7.02 13.85 -20.78
CA ASN A 148 -8.16 14.76 -20.61
C ASN A 148 -9.32 14.15 -19.80
N THR A 149 -9.35 12.82 -19.66
CA THR A 149 -10.40 12.10 -18.93
C THR A 149 -10.07 11.91 -17.45
N VAL A 150 -8.81 12.13 -17.06
CA VAL A 150 -8.29 12.04 -15.69
C VAL A 150 -8.38 13.40 -14.99
#